data_AF-I5B6M5-F1
#
_entry.id   AF-I5B6M5-F1
#
_cell.length_a   1.000
_cell.length_b   1.000
_cell.length_c   1.000
_cell.angle_alpha   90.00
_cell.angle_beta   90.00
_cell.angle_gamma   90.00
#
_symmetry.space_group_name_H-M   'P 1'
#
loop_
_entity.id
_entity.type
_entity.pdbx_description
1 polymer ?
#
loop_
_entity_poly.entity_id
_entity_poly.type
_entity_poly.pdbx_seq_one_letter_code
_entity_poly.pdbx_strand_id
1 'polypeptide(L)'
;MNRPTPYKRKIYFINKELQGKFIFNYFILLTLGSILFIAIFSFFSSNTLSIVYDNYHLQLGTTPGILFKKILSTQWMFIVLGGIFICFITMRLTHRVAGPFYRFEKTVDEMIKGDLSVEVGLREKDEGKELAEKINLFNSKLLQNLNRIQDLNAGIGVSVEKITAVLKKDCREEILKLVENIERSRKDIDAVVKEYTDRSSQVKG
;
A
#
# COMPACT_ATOMS: atom_id res chain seq x y z
N MET A 1 -32.62 9.79 -23.12
CA MET A 1 -31.20 9.43 -22.91
C MET A 1 -30.89 9.47 -21.42
N ASN A 2 -30.93 8.33 -20.73
CA ASN A 2 -30.57 8.24 -19.32
C ASN A 2 -29.07 7.95 -19.22
N ARG A 3 -28.29 8.93 -18.74
CA ARG A 3 -26.87 8.72 -18.42
C ARG A 3 -26.80 7.94 -17.10
N PRO A 4 -26.14 6.78 -17.02
CA PRO A 4 -25.96 6.09 -15.76
C PRO A 4 -25.08 6.96 -14.85
N THR A 5 -25.60 7.34 -13.68
CA THR A 5 -24.82 8.04 -12.66
C THR A 5 -23.65 7.15 -12.23
N PRO A 6 -22.41 7.65 -12.13
CA PRO A 6 -21.29 6.84 -11.72
C PRO A 6 -21.48 6.42 -10.26
N TYR A 7 -21.68 5.12 -10.04
CA TYR A 7 -21.76 4.51 -8.72
C TYR A 7 -20.42 4.71 -8.00
N LYS A 8 -20.33 5.76 -7.17
CA LYS A 8 -19.19 6.01 -6.30
C LYS A 8 -19.26 5.03 -5.13
N ARG A 9 -18.48 3.95 -5.18
CA ARG A 9 -18.24 3.07 -4.02
C ARG A 9 -17.66 3.92 -2.86
N LYS A 10 -18.50 4.29 -1.89
CA LYS A 10 -18.09 4.96 -0.65
C LYS A 10 -17.74 3.90 0.40
N ILE A 11 -16.54 3.33 0.32
CA ILE A 11 -16.00 2.52 1.41
C ILE A 11 -14.97 3.40 2.12
N TYR A 12 -15.42 4.10 3.16
CA TYR A 12 -14.58 4.98 3.99
C TYR A 12 -13.75 4.23 5.04
N PHE A 13 -13.86 2.90 5.11
CA PHE A 13 -13.10 2.10 6.07
C PHE A 13 -12.44 0.94 5.34
N ILE A 14 -11.22 1.16 4.86
CA ILE A 14 -10.39 0.10 4.25
C ILE A 14 -9.64 -0.66 5.35
N ASN A 15 -9.28 0.00 6.47
CA ASN A 15 -8.59 -0.65 7.58
C ASN A 15 -8.90 0.06 8.92
N LYS A 16 -10.00 -0.35 9.58
CA LYS A 16 -10.51 0.27 10.83
C LYS A 16 -9.49 0.23 11.96
N GLU A 17 -8.70 -0.83 12.02
CA GLU A 17 -7.71 -1.04 13.09
C GLU A 17 -6.53 -0.08 12.98
N LEU A 18 -5.97 0.09 11.77
CA LEU A 18 -4.89 1.06 11.54
C LEU A 18 -5.36 2.49 11.76
N GLN A 19 -6.51 2.87 11.19
CA GLN A 19 -7.08 4.21 11.35
C GLN A 19 -7.35 4.53 12.83
N GLY A 20 -7.96 3.59 13.56
CA GLY A 20 -8.24 3.75 15.00
C GLY A 20 -6.96 3.90 15.81
N LYS A 21 -5.93 3.08 15.56
CA LYS A 21 -4.63 3.18 16.23
C LYS A 21 -3.94 4.52 15.97
N PHE A 22 -3.95 5.00 14.74
CA PHE A 22 -3.38 6.32 14.41
C PHE A 22 -4.16 7.46 15.06
N ILE A 23 -5.49 7.47 14.94
CA ILE A 23 -6.34 8.51 15.55
C ILE A 23 -6.12 8.55 17.06
N PHE A 24 -6.08 7.38 17.72
CA PHE A 24 -5.85 7.28 19.16
C PHE A 24 -4.46 7.80 19.57
N ASN A 25 -3.41 7.37 18.87
CA ASN A 25 -2.04 7.82 19.15
C ASN A 25 -1.88 9.34 18.96
N TYR A 26 -2.44 9.91 17.89
CA TYR A 26 -2.41 11.35 17.67
C TYR A 26 -3.27 12.12 18.67
N PHE A 27 -4.40 11.55 19.09
CA PHE A 27 -5.23 12.13 20.15
C PHE A 27 -4.47 12.18 21.47
N ILE A 28 -3.82 11.08 21.88
CA ILE A 28 -2.94 11.07 23.07
C ILE A 28 -1.85 12.14 22.93
N LEU A 29 -1.18 12.20 21.79
CA LEU A 29 -0.13 13.19 21.56
C LEU A 29 -0.66 14.63 21.69
N LEU A 30 -1.85 14.93 21.16
CA LEU A 30 -2.50 16.23 21.32
C LEU A 30 -2.83 16.52 22.79
N THR A 31 -3.37 15.56 23.53
CA THR A 31 -3.68 15.75 24.95
C THR A 31 -2.43 16.00 25.79
N LEU A 32 -1.37 15.21 25.58
CA LEU A 32 -0.08 15.39 26.25
C LEU A 32 0.57 16.72 25.89
N GLY A 33 0.53 17.11 24.60
CA GLY A 33 1.02 18.40 24.13
C GLY A 33 0.27 19.57 24.77
N SER A 34 -1.06 19.45 24.94
CA SER A 34 -1.86 20.46 25.64
C SER A 34 -1.48 20.59 27.12
N ILE A 35 -1.32 19.46 27.82
CA ILE A 35 -0.89 19.44 29.23
C ILE A 35 0.51 20.06 29.37
N LEU A 36 1.44 19.68 28.50
CA LEU A 36 2.80 20.21 28.48
C LEU A 36 2.80 21.73 28.22
N PHE A 37 2.00 22.19 27.26
CA PHE A 37 1.85 23.62 26.98
C PHE A 37 1.33 24.37 28.19
N ILE A 38 0.31 23.85 28.89
CA ILE A 38 -0.22 24.46 30.13
C ILE A 38 0.87 24.50 31.20
N ALA A 39 1.64 23.43 31.38
CA ALA A 39 2.71 23.38 32.37
C ALA A 39 3.81 24.42 32.09
N ILE A 40 4.27 24.52 30.84
CA ILE A 40 5.26 25.52 30.41
C ILE A 40 4.69 26.94 30.58
N PHE A 41 3.47 27.18 30.11
CA PHE A 41 2.81 28.48 30.25
C PHE A 41 2.67 28.89 31.73
N SER A 42 2.27 27.95 32.59
CA SER A 42 2.17 28.15 34.03
C SER A 42 3.52 28.47 34.67
N PHE A 43 4.60 27.83 34.23
CA PHE A 43 5.96 28.10 34.69
C PHE A 43 6.44 29.50 34.30
N PHE A 44 6.27 29.90 33.02
CA PHE A 44 6.64 31.25 32.58
C PHE A 44 5.78 32.35 33.23
N SER A 45 4.51 32.05 33.50
CA SER A 45 3.57 33.00 34.09
C SER A 45 3.73 33.14 35.62
N SER A 46 4.53 32.29 36.27
CA SER A 46 4.66 32.24 37.74
C SER A 46 5.12 33.53 38.39
N ASN A 47 5.84 34.38 37.66
CA ASN A 47 6.37 35.64 38.16
C ASN A 47 5.54 36.87 37.75
N THR A 48 4.36 36.66 37.15
CA THR A 48 3.43 37.75 36.83
C THR A 48 2.32 37.81 37.87
N LEU A 49 1.87 39.00 38.28
CA LEU A 49 0.72 39.18 39.17
C LEU A 49 -0.47 39.66 38.33
N SER A 50 -1.56 38.90 38.31
CA SER A 50 -2.75 39.18 37.50
C SER A 50 -3.94 39.43 38.39
N ILE A 51 -4.58 40.59 38.21
CA ILE A 51 -5.83 40.92 38.89
C ILE A 51 -6.97 40.46 37.97
N VAL A 52 -7.70 39.42 38.39
CA VAL A 52 -8.86 38.93 37.67
C VAL A 52 -10.11 39.38 38.41
N TYR A 53 -10.93 40.22 37.78
CA TYR A 53 -12.27 40.56 38.26
C TYR A 53 -13.24 39.48 37.79
N ASP A 54 -13.80 38.70 38.73
CA ASP A 54 -14.81 37.68 38.44
C ASP A 54 -16.06 37.95 39.30
N ASN A 55 -17.20 38.23 38.66
CA ASN A 55 -18.48 38.55 39.31
C ASN A 55 -18.38 39.49 40.53
N TYR A 56 -17.70 40.63 40.39
CA TYR A 56 -17.54 41.67 41.44
C TYR A 56 -16.75 41.24 42.69
N HIS A 57 -16.14 40.05 42.69
CA HIS A 57 -15.22 39.61 43.73
C HIS A 57 -13.78 39.70 43.25
N LEU A 58 -12.97 40.40 44.03
CA LEU A 58 -11.57 40.65 43.75
C LEU A 58 -10.77 39.45 44.24
N GLN A 59 -10.39 38.56 43.31
CA GLN A 59 -9.57 37.39 43.63
C GLN A 59 -8.09 37.77 43.52
N LEU A 60 -7.45 37.96 44.68
CA LEU A 60 -6.00 38.11 44.79
C LEU A 60 -5.37 36.73 44.97
N GLY A 61 -4.56 36.32 44.01
CA GLY A 61 -3.80 35.08 44.05
C GLY A 61 -2.67 35.10 43.04
N THR A 62 -1.79 34.10 43.08
CA THR A 62 -0.76 33.97 42.06
C THR A 62 -1.43 33.69 40.72
N THR A 63 -1.02 34.41 39.67
CA THR A 63 -1.51 34.27 38.30
C THR A 63 -1.65 32.82 37.83
N PRO A 64 -0.69 31.91 38.13
CA PRO A 64 -0.79 30.52 37.72
C PRO A 64 -2.00 29.81 38.32
N GLY A 65 -2.31 29.98 39.61
CA GLY A 65 -3.37 29.20 40.27
C GLY A 65 -4.77 29.53 39.77
N ILE A 66 -5.04 30.82 39.54
CA ILE A 66 -6.34 31.32 39.06
C ILE A 66 -6.48 31.07 37.56
N LEU A 67 -5.43 31.35 36.77
CA LEU A 67 -5.47 31.10 35.33
C LEU A 67 -5.47 29.60 35.01
N PHE A 68 -4.78 28.75 35.77
CA PHE A 68 -4.72 27.31 35.51
C PHE A 68 -6.11 26.67 35.53
N LYS A 69 -6.93 26.95 36.55
CA LYS A 69 -8.32 26.44 36.62
C LYS A 69 -9.18 26.96 35.49
N LYS A 70 -9.04 28.24 35.13
CA LYS A 70 -9.85 28.90 34.08
C LYS A 70 -9.46 28.43 32.68
N ILE A 71 -8.16 28.20 32.45
CA ILE A 71 -7.60 27.61 31.23
C ILE A 71 -8.08 26.16 31.10
N LEU A 72 -7.96 25.33 32.14
CA LEU A 72 -8.46 23.95 32.13
C LEU A 72 -9.95 23.88 31.75
N SER A 73 -10.76 24.76 32.35
CA SER A 73 -12.21 24.84 32.08
C SER A 73 -12.55 25.36 30.68
N THR A 74 -11.64 26.04 29.99
CA THR A 74 -11.83 26.56 28.63
C THR A 74 -11.21 25.63 27.57
N GLN A 75 -10.28 24.77 27.98
CA GLN A 75 -9.51 23.88 27.11
C GLN A 75 -10.35 22.78 26.44
N TRP A 76 -11.53 22.44 26.99
CA TRP A 76 -12.38 21.38 26.44
C TRP A 76 -12.77 21.67 24.98
N MET A 77 -13.01 22.94 24.62
CA MET A 77 -13.34 23.34 23.27
C MET A 77 -12.16 23.08 22.31
N PHE A 78 -10.92 23.33 22.75
CA PHE A 78 -9.72 23.01 21.98
C PHE A 78 -9.52 21.52 21.79
N ILE A 79 -9.79 20.71 22.81
CA ILE A 79 -9.68 19.24 22.72
C ILE A 79 -10.73 18.69 21.76
N VAL A 80 -11.97 19.16 21.85
CA VAL A 80 -13.06 18.73 20.95
C VAL A 80 -12.77 19.16 19.51
N LEU A 81 -12.47 20.44 19.28
CA LEU A 81 -12.23 20.96 17.94
C LEU A 81 -10.95 20.40 17.32
N GLY A 82 -9.87 20.30 18.11
CA GLY A 82 -8.61 19.67 17.72
C GLY A 82 -8.77 18.17 17.44
N GLY A 83 -9.56 17.46 18.24
CA GLY A 83 -9.88 16.05 18.02
C GLY A 83 -10.65 15.81 16.71
N ILE A 84 -11.63 16.66 16.39
CA ILE A 84 -12.34 16.63 15.10
C ILE A 84 -11.36 16.86 13.94
N PHE A 85 -10.46 17.84 14.08
CA PHE A 85 -9.48 18.16 13.05
C PHE A 85 -8.47 17.03 12.82
N ILE A 86 -7.95 16.42 13.90
CA ILE A 86 -7.09 15.23 13.83
C ILE A 86 -7.82 14.09 13.14
N CYS A 87 -9.05 13.79 13.57
CA CYS A 87 -9.85 12.72 12.97
C CYS A 87 -9.98 12.92 11.46
N PHE A 88 -10.30 14.14 11.03
CA PHE A 88 -10.44 14.46 9.60
C PHE A 88 -9.12 14.33 8.82
N ILE A 89 -8.02 14.84 9.37
CA ILE A 89 -6.70 14.76 8.73
C ILE A 89 -6.21 13.33 8.66
N THR A 90 -6.23 12.61 9.78
CA THR A 90 -5.77 11.22 9.84
C THR A 90 -6.61 10.35 8.91
N MET A 91 -7.94 10.53 8.89
CA MET A 91 -8.81 9.81 7.95
C MET A 91 -8.39 10.03 6.50
N ARG A 92 -8.14 11.29 6.09
CA ARG A 92 -7.69 11.60 4.74
C ARG A 92 -6.31 11.02 4.43
N LEU A 93 -5.36 11.14 5.35
CA LEU A 93 -4.01 10.66 5.15
C LEU A 93 -3.98 9.13 5.06
N THR A 94 -4.64 8.44 5.99
CA THR A 94 -4.71 6.98 5.99
C THR A 94 -5.42 6.45 4.75
N HIS A 95 -6.42 7.16 4.20
CA HIS A 95 -7.03 6.74 2.93
C HIS A 95 -6.09 6.79 1.73
N ARG A 96 -5.22 7.81 1.65
CA ARG A 96 -4.23 7.96 0.58
C ARG A 96 -3.13 6.89 0.62
N VAL A 97 -3.04 6.15 1.73
CA VAL A 97 -2.06 5.07 1.94
C VAL A 97 -2.73 3.69 1.92
N ALA A 98 -3.81 3.48 2.68
CA ALA A 98 -4.48 2.19 2.79
C ALA A 98 -5.07 1.70 1.47
N GLY A 99 -5.56 2.61 0.63
CA GLY A 99 -6.04 2.27 -0.72
C GLY A 99 -4.95 1.64 -1.60
N PRO A 100 -3.80 2.32 -1.77
CA PRO A 100 -2.62 1.74 -2.44
C PRO A 100 -2.14 0.42 -1.86
N PHE A 101 -2.04 0.28 -0.54
CA PHE A 101 -1.60 -0.98 0.08
C PHE A 101 -2.53 -2.15 -0.26
N TYR A 102 -3.84 -1.95 -0.20
CA TYR A 102 -4.80 -2.96 -0.63
C TYR A 102 -4.64 -3.33 -2.13
N ARG A 103 -4.33 -2.34 -2.98
CA ARG A 103 -4.04 -2.60 -4.40
C ARG A 103 -2.75 -3.39 -4.59
N PHE A 104 -1.69 -3.07 -3.84
CA PHE A 104 -0.44 -3.82 -3.89
C PHE A 104 -0.63 -5.27 -3.46
N GLU A 105 -1.31 -5.51 -2.34
CA GLU A 105 -1.62 -6.87 -1.87
C GLU A 105 -2.37 -7.66 -2.93
N LYS A 106 -3.44 -7.08 -3.48
CA LYS A 106 -4.20 -7.73 -4.54
C LYS A 106 -3.35 -8.02 -5.79
N THR A 107 -2.49 -7.10 -6.21
CA THR A 107 -1.61 -7.34 -7.36
C THR A 107 -0.59 -8.44 -7.06
N VAL A 108 -0.02 -8.47 -5.86
CA VAL A 108 0.89 -9.53 -5.45
C VAL A 108 0.17 -10.89 -5.42
N ASP A 109 -1.08 -10.95 -4.94
CA ASP A 109 -1.89 -12.17 -4.99
C ASP A 109 -2.09 -12.67 -6.43
N GLU A 110 -2.34 -11.78 -7.39
CA GLU A 110 -2.45 -12.16 -8.80
C GLU A 110 -1.09 -12.60 -9.38
N MET A 111 0.01 -11.94 -9.00
CA MET A 111 1.36 -12.37 -9.39
C MET A 111 1.71 -13.76 -8.83
N ILE A 112 1.31 -14.07 -7.59
CA ILE A 112 1.49 -15.40 -6.97
C ILE A 112 0.71 -16.47 -7.74
N LYS A 113 -0.47 -16.12 -8.29
CA LYS A 113 -1.27 -17.01 -9.16
C LYS A 113 -0.73 -17.10 -10.59
N GLY A 114 0.40 -16.44 -10.90
CA GLY A 114 1.03 -16.43 -12.22
C GLY A 114 0.56 -15.32 -13.15
N ASP A 115 -0.37 -14.44 -12.75
CA ASP A 115 -0.81 -13.34 -13.62
C ASP A 115 0.11 -12.12 -13.48
N LEU A 116 0.99 -11.95 -14.45
CA LEU A 116 1.92 -10.82 -14.56
C LEU A 116 1.38 -9.70 -15.46
N SER A 117 0.15 -9.81 -16.00
CA SER A 117 -0.45 -8.77 -16.84
C SER A 117 -1.04 -7.60 -16.07
N VAL A 118 -1.24 -7.78 -14.75
CA VAL A 118 -1.87 -6.79 -13.89
C VAL A 118 -0.93 -5.61 -13.66
N GLU A 119 -1.40 -4.41 -14.03
CA GLU A 119 -0.74 -3.16 -13.70
C GLU A 119 -1.32 -2.53 -12.43
N VAL A 120 -0.41 -2.07 -11.56
CA VAL A 120 -0.75 -1.25 -10.40
C VAL A 120 -0.94 0.20 -10.84
N GLY A 121 -2.21 0.63 -10.94
CA GLY A 121 -2.59 2.02 -11.11
C GLY A 121 -3.05 2.65 -9.80
N LEU A 122 -2.41 3.75 -9.38
CA LEU A 122 -2.78 4.54 -8.21
C LEU A 122 -3.39 5.89 -8.61
N ARG A 123 -4.19 6.51 -7.71
CA ARG A 123 -4.78 7.83 -7.98
C ARG A 123 -3.71 8.92 -7.89
N GLU A 124 -3.99 10.07 -8.49
CA GLU A 124 -3.07 11.20 -8.53
C GLU A 124 -2.57 11.65 -7.15
N LYS A 125 -3.42 11.61 -6.13
CA LYS A 125 -3.06 12.01 -4.77
C LYS A 125 -2.61 10.85 -3.91
N ASP A 126 -2.64 9.61 -4.38
CA ASP A 126 -2.27 8.47 -3.54
C ASP A 126 -0.74 8.37 -3.41
N GLU A 127 -0.29 7.86 -2.27
CA GLU A 127 1.13 7.62 -2.00
C GLU A 127 1.59 6.28 -2.60
N GLY A 128 2.91 6.12 -2.82
CA GLY A 128 3.49 4.85 -3.27
C GLY A 128 3.53 4.65 -4.79
N LYS A 129 3.34 5.71 -5.60
CA LYS A 129 3.40 5.61 -7.06
C LYS A 129 4.72 5.06 -7.60
N GLU A 130 5.84 5.44 -7.00
CA GLU A 130 7.15 4.93 -7.39
C GLU A 130 7.24 3.40 -7.20
N LEU A 131 6.64 2.87 -6.12
CA LEU A 131 6.56 1.43 -5.90
C LEU A 131 5.64 0.77 -6.93
N ALA A 132 4.50 1.39 -7.25
CA ALA A 132 3.60 0.91 -8.31
C ALA A 132 4.33 0.81 -9.66
N GLU A 133 5.09 1.84 -10.05
CA GLU A 133 5.89 1.85 -11.26
C GLU A 133 6.98 0.76 -11.25
N LYS A 134 7.67 0.56 -10.13
CA LYS A 134 8.67 -0.51 -9.97
C LYS A 134 8.05 -1.91 -10.08
N ILE A 135 6.86 -2.13 -9.52
CA ILE A 135 6.12 -3.39 -9.66
C ILE A 135 5.74 -3.62 -11.12
N ASN A 136 5.18 -2.61 -11.79
CA ASN A 136 4.80 -2.72 -13.20
C ASN A 136 6.02 -3.02 -14.09
N LEU A 137 7.15 -2.34 -13.84
CA LEU A 137 8.40 -2.58 -14.55
C LEU A 137 8.93 -4.00 -14.29
N PHE A 138 8.84 -4.48 -13.05
CA PHE A 138 9.23 -5.85 -12.69
C PHE A 138 8.38 -6.87 -13.46
N ASN A 139 7.06 -6.74 -13.45
CA ASN A 139 6.14 -7.62 -14.16
C ASN A 139 6.43 -7.65 -15.66
N SER A 140 6.61 -6.47 -16.26
CA SER A 140 6.94 -6.34 -17.69
C SER A 140 8.26 -7.04 -18.06
N LYS A 141 9.32 -6.81 -17.28
CA LYS A 141 10.63 -7.46 -17.50
C LYS A 141 10.56 -8.97 -17.31
N LEU A 142 9.84 -9.44 -16.30
CA LEU A 142 9.69 -10.86 -16.05
C LEU A 142 8.92 -11.53 -17.19
N LEU A 143 7.82 -10.94 -17.66
CA LEU A 143 7.06 -11.43 -18.79
C LEU A 143 7.90 -11.48 -20.08
N GLN A 144 8.72 -10.45 -20.34
CA GLN A 144 9.64 -10.44 -21.47
C GLN A 144 10.66 -11.60 -21.38
N ASN A 145 11.20 -11.85 -20.19
CA ASN A 145 12.15 -12.95 -19.99
C ASN A 145 11.48 -14.32 -20.17
N LEU A 146 10.24 -14.50 -19.68
CA LEU A 146 9.48 -15.73 -19.86
C LEU A 146 9.19 -16.02 -21.34
N ASN A 147 8.78 -15.01 -22.09
CA ASN A 147 8.59 -15.14 -23.55
C ASN A 147 9.90 -15.51 -24.25
N ARG A 148 11.02 -14.89 -23.86
CA ARG A 148 12.34 -15.24 -24.41
C ARG A 148 12.74 -16.68 -24.09
N ILE A 149 12.43 -17.18 -22.88
CA ILE A 149 12.65 -18.59 -22.52
C ILE A 149 11.80 -19.49 -23.42
N GLN A 150 10.53 -19.14 -23.66
CA GLN A 150 9.64 -19.88 -24.55
C GLN A 150 10.19 -19.97 -25.97
N ASP A 151 10.67 -18.85 -26.53
CA ASP A 151 11.26 -18.79 -27.87
C ASP A 151 12.52 -19.67 -27.98
N LEU A 152 13.41 -19.60 -26.97
CA LEU A 152 14.60 -20.44 -26.91
C LEU A 152 14.23 -21.93 -26.81
N ASN A 153 13.22 -22.26 -26.00
CA ASN A 153 12.74 -23.62 -25.82
C ASN A 153 12.13 -24.20 -27.12
N ALA A 154 11.41 -23.38 -27.88
CA ALA A 154 10.92 -23.73 -29.21
C ALA A 154 12.09 -23.99 -30.19
N GLY A 155 13.14 -23.18 -30.16
CA GLY A 155 14.35 -23.37 -30.96
C GLY A 155 15.11 -24.66 -30.64
N ILE A 156 15.17 -25.05 -29.36
CA ILE A 156 15.71 -26.36 -28.93
C ILE A 156 14.87 -27.48 -29.54
N GLY A 157 13.54 -27.34 -29.54
CA GLY A 157 12.62 -28.29 -30.17
C GLY A 157 12.93 -28.60 -31.63
N VAL A 158 13.09 -27.55 -32.44
CA VAL A 158 13.47 -27.69 -33.87
C VAL A 158 14.82 -28.41 -34.03
N SER A 159 15.76 -28.14 -33.13
CA SER A 159 17.09 -28.76 -33.18
C SER A 159 17.04 -30.25 -32.82
N VAL A 160 16.25 -30.60 -31.80
CA VAL A 160 15.98 -31.97 -31.39
C VAL A 160 15.31 -32.78 -32.52
N GLU A 161 14.32 -32.21 -33.20
CA GLU A 161 13.66 -32.87 -34.35
C GLU A 161 14.67 -33.17 -35.48
N LYS A 162 15.54 -32.21 -35.81
CA LYS A 162 16.60 -32.41 -36.80
C LYS A 162 17.58 -33.52 -36.40
N ILE A 163 18.03 -33.53 -35.14
CA ILE A 163 18.95 -34.56 -34.62
C ILE A 163 18.27 -35.94 -34.68
N THR A 164 17.01 -36.04 -34.26
CA THR A 164 16.23 -37.29 -34.30
C THR A 164 16.10 -37.82 -35.73
N ALA A 165 15.85 -36.95 -36.71
CA ALA A 165 15.72 -37.34 -38.12
C ALA A 165 17.03 -37.88 -38.71
N VAL A 166 18.18 -37.34 -38.31
CA VAL A 166 19.51 -37.84 -38.71
C VAL A 166 19.82 -39.17 -38.03
N LEU A 167 19.54 -39.30 -36.74
CA LEU A 167 19.87 -40.50 -35.96
C LEU A 167 19.02 -41.72 -36.29
N LYS A 168 17.76 -41.53 -36.70
CA LYS A 168 16.92 -42.64 -37.20
C LYS A 168 17.51 -43.34 -38.42
N LYS A 169 18.40 -42.68 -39.19
CA LYS A 169 19.10 -43.27 -40.33
C LYS A 169 20.37 -44.05 -39.93
N ASP A 170 21.04 -43.63 -38.86
CA ASP A 170 22.33 -44.15 -38.40
C ASP A 170 22.22 -45.15 -37.23
N CYS A 171 21.02 -45.40 -36.70
CA CYS A 171 20.71 -46.37 -35.63
C CYS A 171 21.59 -46.27 -34.36
N ARG A 172 21.58 -45.10 -33.69
CA ARG A 172 22.27 -44.89 -32.40
C ARG A 172 21.32 -44.74 -31.21
N GLU A 173 21.03 -45.86 -30.54
CA GLU A 173 20.05 -45.92 -29.43
C GLU A 173 20.41 -45.06 -28.21
N GLU A 174 21.68 -44.96 -27.81
CA GLU A 174 22.09 -44.15 -26.65
C GLU A 174 21.85 -42.65 -26.87
N ILE A 175 22.07 -42.15 -28.09
CA ILE A 175 21.84 -40.74 -28.42
C ILE A 175 20.33 -40.45 -28.48
N LEU A 176 19.52 -41.40 -28.95
CA LEU A 176 18.06 -41.27 -28.93
C LEU A 176 17.52 -41.11 -27.50
N LYS A 177 18.05 -41.86 -26.53
CA LYS A 177 17.68 -41.70 -25.11
C LYS A 177 18.04 -40.31 -24.56
N LEU A 178 19.20 -39.75 -24.95
CA LEU A 178 19.59 -38.39 -24.56
C LEU A 178 18.65 -37.34 -25.17
N VAL A 179 18.23 -37.54 -26.42
CA VAL A 179 17.27 -36.66 -27.09
C VAL A 179 15.89 -36.69 -26.42
N GLU A 180 15.40 -37.87 -26.05
CA GLU A 180 14.15 -38.01 -25.29
C GLU A 180 14.21 -37.28 -23.93
N ASN A 181 15.35 -37.33 -23.25
CA ASN A 181 15.55 -36.57 -22.01
C ASN A 181 15.49 -35.06 -22.24
N ILE A 182 16.08 -34.56 -23.35
CA ILE A 182 15.99 -33.14 -23.71
C ILE A 182 14.54 -32.75 -24.03
N GLU A 183 13.79 -33.59 -24.75
CA GLU A 183 12.37 -33.34 -25.02
C GLU A 183 11.53 -33.29 -23.75
N ARG A 184 11.81 -34.17 -22.78
CA ARG A 184 11.13 -34.16 -21.48
C ARG A 184 11.39 -32.84 -20.75
N SER A 185 12.65 -32.46 -20.58
CA SER A 185 13.02 -31.19 -19.95
C SER A 185 12.41 -29.98 -20.67
N ARG A 186 12.33 -30.02 -22.01
CA ARG A 186 11.68 -29.00 -22.82
C ARG A 186 10.19 -28.88 -22.49
N LYS A 187 9.46 -30.01 -22.38
CA LYS A 187 8.04 -30.02 -22.01
C LYS A 187 7.82 -29.49 -20.60
N ASP A 188 8.71 -29.82 -19.67
CA ASP A 188 8.65 -29.30 -18.30
C ASP A 188 8.86 -27.78 -18.27
N ILE A 189 9.82 -27.25 -19.03
CA ILE A 189 10.03 -25.79 -19.20
C ILE A 189 8.78 -25.14 -19.80
N ASP A 190 8.19 -25.71 -20.85
CA ASP A 190 6.97 -25.19 -21.46
C ASP A 190 5.80 -25.16 -20.46
N ALA A 191 5.67 -26.18 -19.61
CA ALA A 191 4.64 -26.23 -18.58
C ALA A 191 4.82 -25.11 -17.54
N VAL A 192 6.05 -24.89 -17.06
CA VAL A 192 6.36 -23.82 -16.10
C VAL A 192 6.14 -22.45 -16.72
N VAL A 193 6.59 -22.21 -17.95
CA VAL A 193 6.41 -20.89 -18.60
C VAL A 193 4.93 -20.59 -18.84
N LYS A 194 4.14 -21.58 -19.28
CA LYS A 194 2.70 -21.43 -19.51
C LYS A 194 1.91 -21.06 -18.25
N GLU A 195 2.34 -21.50 -17.07
CA GLU A 195 1.73 -21.12 -15.80
C GLU A 195 1.65 -19.58 -15.63
N TYR A 196 2.63 -18.86 -16.19
CA TYR A 196 2.72 -17.40 -16.13
C TYR A 196 2.22 -16.69 -17.40
N THR A 197 2.33 -17.29 -18.59
CA THR A 197 1.98 -16.63 -19.87
C THR A 197 0.53 -16.82 -20.30
N ASP A 198 -0.10 -17.98 -20.07
CA ASP A 198 -1.47 -18.24 -20.56
C ASP A 198 -2.52 -17.41 -19.80
N ARG A 199 -2.31 -17.17 -18.50
CA ARG A 199 -3.22 -16.36 -17.67
C ARG A 199 -3.16 -14.87 -18.00
N SER A 200 -2.00 -14.38 -18.43
CA SER A 200 -1.82 -13.00 -18.92
C SER A 200 -2.62 -12.70 -20.20
N SER A 201 -3.02 -13.74 -20.94
CA SER A 201 -3.65 -13.63 -22.26
C SER A 201 -5.19 -13.60 -22.21
N GLN A 202 -5.81 -14.12 -21.14
CA GLN A 202 -7.27 -14.23 -21.02
C GLN A 202 -7.98 -12.92 -20.63
N VAL A 203 -7.24 -11.90 -20.21
CA VAL A 203 -7.82 -10.61 -19.76
C VAL A 203 -7.89 -9.56 -20.89
N LYS A 204 -7.30 -9.84 -22.06
CA LYS A 204 -7.34 -8.95 -23.24
C LYS A 204 -8.52 -9.21 -24.20
N GLY A 205 -9.51 -10.01 -23.80
CA GLY A 205 -10.74 -10.31 -24.55
C GLY A 205 -11.95 -9.51 -24.09
#